data_AF-A0A0A2DFW7-F1
#
_entry.id   AF-A0A0A2DFW7-F1
#
_cell.length_a   1.000
_cell.length_b   1.000
_cell.length_c   1.000
_cell.angle_alpha   90.00
_cell.angle_beta   90.00
_cell.angle_gamma   90.00
#
_symmetry.space_group_name_H-M   'P 1'
#
loop_
_entity.id
_entity.type
_entity.pdbx_description
1 polymer ?
#
loop_
_entity_poly.entity_id
_entity_poly.type
_entity_poly.pdbx_seq_one_letter_code
_entity_poly.pdbx_strand_id
1 'polypeptide(L)'
;MANLRGRKARNAGSGALALGFSDKMKSVAAAAAVLMLATTGTVVVQSQVALPAAVAQEAPVADGREIIDADMIESGRVTTAGNLTDSGGVGKGLLSGHVFAASADGNPGATVDNNLETVDGVTVYAQFRDADGSYSPVFSAKTHTLPDVVGGNGGGGTYAFGNGDRGMTWTDAAGKEHEYKAAANQQHRVWVEPYRNVNGNQMQMIRQANGFVPGSFNYPSQYPLGSFVSAGLNMQLTAVFMQEMAPSHATSYMAAKGDKLVEDPLGAVRNPATQLDVSNTVSGRVWFETGRTDAGLTATGPNYTGTDGDVAASDLTVFASTLTKDGAAANNALREQYKDDPEALAIETKKMLEAHPEYILKTVHGKTNSDGFYTLRFGEYTDAAQNQADILNRDHLFMWVENQDGVVQQGYTGFQRPVFQSFQSGGGFRAEVNPGDNQTVTSRVEDIGKPRYGKPVGSFYNINFGIMPYAPAHITTDYNATDKPAQPGTTVTPTLRGQLSKLPSS
;
A
#
# COMPACT_ATOMS: atom_id res chain seq x y z
N MET A 1 36.56 -11.54 -58.14
CA MET A 1 37.98 -11.51 -57.75
C MET A 1 38.25 -10.24 -56.94
N ALA A 2 38.86 -10.44 -55.76
CA ALA A 2 39.55 -9.56 -54.82
C ALA A 2 39.39 -8.02 -54.77
N ASN A 3 39.11 -7.56 -53.53
CA ASN A 3 39.74 -6.47 -52.76
C ASN A 3 39.59 -5.00 -53.21
N LEU A 4 39.18 -4.11 -52.28
CA LEU A 4 40.07 -3.14 -51.61
C LEU A 4 39.37 -2.19 -50.63
N ARG A 5 40.18 -1.73 -49.66
CA ARG A 5 39.91 -0.80 -48.55
C ARG A 5 39.63 0.65 -49.00
N GLY A 6 38.69 1.30 -48.29
CA GLY A 6 38.79 2.65 -47.70
C GLY A 6 38.73 3.91 -48.58
N ARG A 7 37.88 4.88 -48.19
CA ARG A 7 38.23 6.33 -48.07
C ARG A 7 37.13 7.18 -47.43
N LYS A 8 37.60 8.26 -46.79
CA LYS A 8 36.89 9.35 -46.09
C LYS A 8 36.21 10.37 -47.03
N ALA A 9 35.24 11.06 -46.42
CA ALA A 9 34.86 12.48 -46.56
C ALA A 9 33.87 12.93 -47.66
N ARG A 10 32.79 13.61 -47.24
CA ARG A 10 32.51 15.06 -47.49
C ARG A 10 31.21 15.51 -46.78
N ASN A 11 31.29 16.64 -46.07
CA ASN A 11 30.15 17.47 -45.63
C ASN A 11 29.74 18.43 -46.77
N ALA A 12 28.43 18.75 -46.87
CA ALA A 12 27.92 20.04 -47.34
C ALA A 12 26.39 20.19 -47.07
N GLY A 13 26.00 21.34 -46.48
CA GLY A 13 24.65 21.96 -46.54
C GLY A 13 23.64 21.51 -45.47
N SER A 14 23.37 22.25 -44.39
CA SER A 14 22.60 23.51 -44.27
C SER A 14 21.11 23.38 -44.60
N GLY A 15 20.27 23.56 -43.59
CA GLY A 15 18.81 23.64 -43.71
C GLY A 15 18.11 23.81 -42.36
N ALA A 16 18.41 24.91 -41.66
CA ALA A 16 17.61 25.34 -40.50
C ALA A 16 16.29 25.93 -41.02
N LEU A 17 15.17 25.29 -40.70
CA LEU A 17 13.84 25.87 -40.86
C LEU A 17 13.48 26.63 -39.58
N ALA A 18 13.62 27.96 -39.65
CA ALA A 18 13.08 28.89 -38.70
C ALA A 18 11.55 28.93 -38.83
N LEU A 19 10.83 28.64 -37.75
CA LEU A 19 9.44 29.03 -37.58
C LEU A 19 9.42 30.26 -36.66
N GLY A 20 9.16 31.41 -37.26
CA GLY A 20 9.03 32.67 -36.55
C GLY A 20 7.71 32.75 -35.78
N PHE A 21 7.78 33.07 -34.50
CA PHE A 21 6.65 33.54 -33.72
C PHE A 21 6.71 35.06 -33.63
N SER A 22 5.58 35.72 -33.89
CA SER A 22 5.45 37.17 -33.80
C SER A 22 5.30 37.62 -32.36
N ASP A 23 6.00 38.71 -32.05
CA ASP A 23 5.82 39.50 -30.83
C ASP A 23 4.39 39.98 -30.70
N LYS A 24 3.73 39.60 -29.60
CA LYS A 24 2.82 40.42 -28.77
C LYS A 24 2.09 39.53 -27.77
N MET A 25 2.55 39.52 -26.52
CA MET A 25 1.73 39.87 -25.35
C MET A 25 2.58 39.80 -24.07
N LYS A 26 2.51 40.89 -23.30
CA LYS A 26 3.14 41.09 -22.00
C LYS A 26 2.32 40.36 -20.94
N SER A 27 2.96 39.64 -20.00
CA SER A 27 2.63 39.69 -18.56
C SER A 27 3.57 38.79 -17.73
N VAL A 28 4.37 39.43 -16.88
CA VAL A 28 4.35 39.33 -15.41
C VAL A 28 5.03 38.07 -14.87
N ALA A 29 6.31 38.23 -14.58
CA ALA A 29 7.05 37.41 -13.65
C ALA A 29 6.55 37.67 -12.22
N ALA A 30 6.28 36.60 -11.46
CA ALA A 30 6.20 36.64 -10.01
C ALA A 30 7.02 35.48 -9.45
N ALA A 31 7.99 35.84 -8.61
CA ALA A 31 9.03 34.98 -8.08
C ALA A 31 8.50 34.03 -7.00
N ALA A 32 8.89 32.76 -7.07
CA ALA A 32 8.81 31.83 -5.94
C ALA A 32 10.10 31.94 -5.12
N ALA A 33 10.02 32.62 -3.97
CA ALA A 33 11.10 32.64 -2.98
C ALA A 33 10.95 31.41 -2.06
N VAL A 34 11.91 30.49 -2.15
CA VAL A 34 12.09 29.39 -1.19
C VAL A 34 12.85 29.96 0.02
N LEU A 35 12.17 30.10 1.15
CA LEU A 35 12.81 30.48 2.41
C LEU A 35 13.10 29.20 3.22
N MET A 36 14.37 28.79 3.23
CA MET A 36 14.89 27.77 4.13
C MET A 36 15.08 28.38 5.53
N LEU A 37 14.21 28.03 6.49
CA LEU A 37 14.48 28.27 7.91
C LEU A 37 15.01 26.97 8.54
N ALA A 38 16.31 26.97 8.85
CA ALA A 38 16.90 26.01 9.76
C ALA A 38 16.60 26.44 11.20
N THR A 39 15.77 25.69 11.92
CA THR A 39 15.65 25.82 13.37
C THR A 39 15.85 24.47 14.04
N THR A 40 17.02 24.31 14.64
CA THR A 40 17.35 23.23 15.57
C THR A 40 16.53 23.40 16.85
N GLY A 41 15.58 22.50 17.09
CA GLY A 41 14.83 22.44 18.35
C GLY A 41 14.32 21.02 18.58
N THR A 42 14.85 20.35 19.59
CA THR A 42 14.42 19.03 20.05
C THR A 42 13.00 19.13 20.64
N VAL A 43 12.03 18.43 20.06
CA VAL A 43 10.70 18.26 20.63
C VAL A 43 10.65 16.94 21.40
N VAL A 44 10.40 17.02 22.70
CA VAL A 44 10.14 15.87 23.57
C VAL A 44 8.64 15.57 23.48
N VAL A 45 8.27 14.39 22.98
CA VAL A 45 6.88 13.91 22.97
C VAL A 45 6.69 12.98 24.16
N GLN A 46 5.84 13.35 25.11
CA GLN A 46 5.36 12.45 26.17
C GLN A 46 4.27 11.54 25.60
N SER A 47 4.50 10.23 25.67
CA SER A 47 3.54 9.20 25.31
C SER A 47 2.51 9.00 26.43
N GLN A 48 1.22 9.11 26.11
CA GLN A 48 0.13 8.62 26.95
C GLN A 48 -0.51 7.41 26.28
N VAL A 49 -0.50 6.30 27.00
CA VAL A 49 -1.13 5.02 26.66
C VAL A 49 -2.60 5.08 27.07
N ALA A 50 -3.51 4.62 26.21
CA ALA A 50 -4.82 4.11 26.64
C ALA A 50 -5.47 3.17 25.59
N LEU A 51 -5.87 1.98 26.04
CA LEU A 51 -6.95 1.13 25.53
C LEU A 51 -7.90 0.88 26.73
N PRO A 52 -9.14 0.35 26.61
CA PRO A 52 -9.92 -0.04 25.41
C PRO A 52 -11.39 0.51 25.41
N ALA A 53 -12.04 0.61 24.24
CA ALA A 53 -13.52 0.61 24.11
C ALA A 53 -13.98 0.30 22.67
N ALA A 54 -15.24 -0.09 22.54
CA ALA A 54 -15.94 -0.73 21.42
C ALA A 54 -15.81 -0.11 20.01
N VAL A 55 -16.10 -0.97 19.03
CA VAL A 55 -16.07 -0.81 17.57
C VAL A 55 -16.59 0.54 17.08
N ALA A 56 -15.70 1.33 16.50
CA ALA A 56 -16.01 2.43 15.61
C ALA A 56 -14.87 2.52 14.57
N GLN A 57 -15.20 2.81 13.31
CA GLN A 57 -14.26 3.46 12.40
C GLN A 57 -13.67 4.65 13.17
N GLU A 58 -12.35 4.84 13.19
CA GLU A 58 -11.80 6.02 13.84
C GLU A 58 -12.54 7.23 13.25
N ALA A 59 -13.25 7.96 14.12
CA ALA A 59 -14.02 9.10 13.65
C ALA A 59 -13.04 9.99 12.86
N PRO A 60 -13.43 10.48 11.67
CA PRO A 60 -12.58 11.41 10.96
C PRO A 60 -12.19 12.50 11.95
N VAL A 61 -10.89 12.85 12.03
CA VAL A 61 -10.49 14.01 12.80
C VAL A 61 -11.16 15.19 12.13
N ALA A 62 -12.31 15.57 12.67
CA ALA A 62 -13.17 16.60 12.13
C ALA A 62 -12.39 17.90 12.21
N ASP A 63 -11.79 18.27 11.09
CA ASP A 63 -11.04 19.51 10.88
C ASP A 63 -12.00 20.71 10.79
N GLY A 64 -13.16 20.63 11.48
CA GLY A 64 -14.29 21.55 11.35
C GLY A 64 -14.99 21.54 9.98
N ARG A 65 -14.67 20.61 9.08
CA ARG A 65 -15.26 20.52 7.73
C ARG A 65 -16.55 19.71 7.74
N GLU A 66 -17.58 20.21 7.05
CA GLU A 66 -18.83 19.50 6.81
C GLU A 66 -18.59 18.28 5.90
N ILE A 67 -19.06 17.10 6.33
CA ILE A 67 -19.07 15.87 5.53
C ILE A 67 -20.49 15.72 4.99
N ILE A 68 -20.61 15.65 3.66
CA ILE A 68 -21.89 15.59 2.96
C ILE A 68 -22.15 14.15 2.52
N ASP A 69 -23.31 13.60 2.89
CA ASP A 69 -23.77 12.31 2.37
C ASP A 69 -24.09 12.42 0.87
N ALA A 70 -23.44 11.57 0.08
CA ALA A 70 -23.54 11.52 -1.37
C ALA A 70 -23.72 10.08 -1.87
N ASP A 71 -24.25 9.19 -1.02
CA ASP A 71 -24.46 7.78 -1.35
C ASP A 71 -25.61 7.57 -2.35
N MET A 72 -25.26 7.27 -3.59
CA MET A 72 -26.24 7.06 -4.66
C MET A 72 -26.88 5.67 -4.64
N ILE A 73 -26.35 4.73 -3.86
CA ILE A 73 -26.94 3.41 -3.67
C ILE A 73 -27.97 3.47 -2.55
N GLU A 74 -27.60 4.04 -1.39
CA GLU A 74 -28.51 4.20 -0.25
C GLU A 74 -29.69 5.13 -0.57
N SER A 75 -29.49 6.17 -1.39
CA SER A 75 -30.57 7.02 -1.87
C SER A 75 -31.53 6.35 -2.87
N GLY A 76 -31.20 5.15 -3.36
CA GLY A 76 -32.02 4.39 -4.32
C GLY A 76 -31.90 4.83 -5.78
N ARG A 77 -31.00 5.77 -6.10
CA ARG A 77 -30.73 6.15 -7.51
C ARG A 77 -30.05 5.01 -8.26
N VAL A 78 -29.06 4.37 -7.64
CA VAL A 78 -28.34 3.20 -8.15
C VAL A 78 -28.89 1.95 -7.48
N THR A 79 -29.49 1.05 -8.27
CA THR A 79 -30.06 -0.21 -7.75
C THR A 79 -29.47 -1.45 -8.42
N THR A 80 -28.82 -1.28 -9.57
CA THR A 80 -28.17 -2.35 -10.34
C THR A 80 -26.83 -1.89 -10.89
N ALA A 81 -25.95 -2.84 -11.23
CA ALA A 81 -24.69 -2.58 -11.90
C ALA A 81 -24.87 -1.85 -13.24
N GLY A 82 -25.96 -2.16 -13.96
CA GLY A 82 -26.31 -1.47 -15.21
C GLY A 82 -26.43 0.04 -15.03
N ASN A 83 -26.93 0.52 -13.89
CA ASN A 83 -27.03 1.95 -13.61
C ASN A 83 -25.67 2.64 -13.57
N LEU A 84 -24.63 1.97 -13.09
CA LEU A 84 -23.27 2.54 -13.01
C LEU A 84 -22.64 2.74 -14.40
N THR A 85 -23.01 1.90 -15.36
CA THR A 85 -22.49 1.97 -16.74
C THR A 85 -23.28 2.90 -17.66
N ASP A 86 -24.52 3.23 -17.30
CA ASP A 86 -25.42 4.12 -18.04
C ASP A 86 -25.03 5.61 -17.89
N SER A 87 -23.94 5.99 -18.56
CA SER A 87 -23.36 7.34 -18.51
C SER A 87 -24.28 8.44 -19.06
N GLY A 88 -25.32 8.08 -19.83
CA GLY A 88 -26.33 9.01 -20.38
C GLY A 88 -27.60 9.13 -19.54
N GLY A 89 -27.89 8.15 -18.67
CA GLY A 89 -29.05 8.11 -17.79
C GLY A 89 -28.67 8.08 -16.32
N VAL A 90 -28.93 6.96 -15.64
CA VAL A 90 -28.80 6.88 -14.18
C VAL A 90 -27.37 7.12 -13.71
N GLY A 91 -26.38 6.63 -14.45
CA GLY A 91 -24.96 6.72 -14.12
C GLY A 91 -24.34 8.10 -14.37
N LYS A 92 -25.07 9.04 -14.98
CA LYS A 92 -24.55 10.36 -15.32
C LYS A 92 -24.11 11.15 -14.09
N GLY A 93 -22.90 11.68 -14.12
CA GLY A 93 -22.31 12.49 -13.07
C GLY A 93 -21.82 11.70 -11.86
N LEU A 94 -21.86 10.36 -11.92
CA LEU A 94 -21.41 9.51 -10.84
C LEU A 94 -19.89 9.28 -10.88
N LEU A 95 -19.30 9.13 -9.69
CA LEU A 95 -18.03 8.44 -9.50
C LEU A 95 -18.32 7.15 -8.73
N SER A 96 -18.01 5.99 -9.32
CA SER A 96 -18.21 4.69 -8.69
C SER A 96 -16.95 3.83 -8.66
N GLY A 97 -16.94 2.86 -7.75
CA GLY A 97 -15.81 1.99 -7.55
C GLY A 97 -16.05 0.91 -6.50
N HIS A 98 -14.96 0.27 -6.09
CA HIS A 98 -14.95 -0.82 -5.11
C HIS A 98 -13.99 -0.56 -3.94
N VAL A 99 -14.30 -1.11 -2.77
CA VAL A 99 -13.31 -1.32 -1.72
C VAL A 99 -12.98 -2.80 -1.65
N PHE A 100 -11.69 -3.12 -1.73
CA PHE A 100 -11.17 -4.47 -1.64
C PHE A 100 -10.18 -4.60 -0.48
N ALA A 101 -10.17 -5.76 0.18
CA ALA A 101 -9.08 -6.20 1.02
C ALA A 101 -8.12 -7.10 0.22
N ALA A 102 -6.82 -6.91 0.43
CA ALA A 102 -5.77 -7.69 -0.20
C ALA A 102 -5.77 -9.13 0.32
N SER A 103 -5.61 -10.09 -0.58
CA SER A 103 -5.56 -11.52 -0.28
C SER A 103 -4.23 -12.13 -0.71
N ALA A 104 -3.97 -13.38 -0.31
CA ALA A 104 -2.73 -14.10 -0.65
C ALA A 104 -2.51 -14.31 -2.16
N ASP A 105 -3.59 -14.39 -2.95
CA ASP A 105 -3.55 -14.57 -4.40
C ASP A 105 -4.13 -13.36 -5.16
N GLY A 106 -4.49 -12.31 -4.43
CA GLY A 106 -5.08 -11.08 -4.94
C GLY A 106 -4.11 -10.27 -5.77
N ASN A 107 -4.64 -9.54 -6.76
CA ASN A 107 -3.84 -8.73 -7.65
C ASN A 107 -4.45 -7.32 -7.84
N PRO A 108 -3.72 -6.23 -7.52
CA PRO A 108 -4.19 -4.84 -7.65
C PRO A 108 -4.19 -4.28 -9.08
N GLY A 109 -3.81 -5.08 -10.07
CA GLY A 109 -3.72 -4.67 -11.47
C GLY A 109 -5.06 -4.49 -12.18
N ALA A 110 -6.17 -4.76 -11.49
CA ALA A 110 -7.52 -4.54 -11.97
C ALA A 110 -8.40 -3.99 -10.85
N THR A 111 -9.39 -3.18 -11.20
CA THR A 111 -10.41 -2.62 -10.30
C THR A 111 -11.69 -3.45 -10.24
N VAL A 112 -11.57 -4.73 -10.58
CA VAL A 112 -12.63 -5.74 -10.52
C VAL A 112 -12.19 -6.87 -9.60
N ASP A 113 -13.09 -7.80 -9.29
CA ASP A 113 -12.73 -9.02 -8.57
C ASP A 113 -11.59 -9.77 -9.28
N ASN A 114 -10.42 -9.73 -8.68
CA ASN A 114 -9.15 -10.26 -9.19
C ASN A 114 -8.47 -11.09 -8.10
N ASN A 115 -9.26 -12.03 -7.55
CA ASN A 115 -9.00 -12.74 -6.28
C ASN A 115 -8.90 -11.78 -5.09
N LEU A 116 -9.69 -10.71 -5.11
CA LEU A 116 -9.72 -9.68 -4.07
C LEU A 116 -10.95 -9.89 -3.20
N GLU A 117 -10.84 -9.59 -1.91
CA GLU A 117 -11.96 -9.72 -0.99
C GLU A 117 -12.78 -8.43 -0.99
N THR A 118 -14.08 -8.48 -1.30
CA THR A 118 -14.96 -7.30 -1.28
C THR A 118 -15.25 -6.84 0.14
N VAL A 119 -15.22 -5.53 0.39
CA VAL A 119 -15.46 -4.96 1.72
C VAL A 119 -16.75 -4.13 1.74
N ASP A 120 -17.80 -4.66 2.38
CA ASP A 120 -19.11 -4.00 2.52
C ASP A 120 -19.25 -3.20 3.82
N GLY A 121 -20.16 -2.22 3.80
CA GLY A 121 -20.55 -1.45 4.98
C GLY A 121 -19.52 -0.44 5.49
N VAL A 122 -18.40 -0.25 4.79
CA VAL A 122 -17.37 0.74 5.17
C VAL A 122 -17.65 2.09 4.54
N THR A 123 -17.34 3.16 5.27
CA THR A 123 -17.48 4.54 4.75
C THR A 123 -16.29 4.88 3.85
N VAL A 124 -16.60 5.20 2.60
CA VAL A 124 -15.68 5.79 1.63
C VAL A 124 -15.88 7.28 1.62
N TYR A 125 -14.78 8.03 1.60
CA TYR A 125 -14.77 9.47 1.47
C TYR A 125 -14.25 9.88 0.11
N ALA A 126 -14.77 10.98 -0.41
CA ALA A 126 -14.31 11.59 -1.66
C ALA A 126 -14.13 13.10 -1.53
N GLN A 127 -13.17 13.64 -2.25
CA GLN A 127 -13.02 15.08 -2.46
C GLN A 127 -12.58 15.37 -3.89
N PHE A 128 -13.09 16.46 -4.43
CA PHE A 128 -12.85 16.88 -5.80
C PHE A 128 -12.12 18.22 -5.84
N ARG A 129 -11.36 18.40 -6.92
CA ARG A 129 -10.69 19.66 -7.25
C ARG A 129 -11.02 20.05 -8.67
N ASP A 130 -11.55 21.26 -8.85
CA ASP A 130 -11.85 21.80 -10.18
C ASP A 130 -10.61 22.38 -10.86
N ALA A 131 -10.72 22.68 -12.15
CA ALA A 131 -9.66 23.18 -13.01
C ALA A 131 -9.06 24.53 -12.56
N ASP A 132 -9.84 25.34 -11.84
CA ASP A 132 -9.39 26.60 -11.26
C ASP A 132 -8.77 26.43 -9.86
N GLY A 133 -8.65 25.19 -9.38
CA GLY A 133 -8.05 24.84 -8.11
C GLY A 133 -9.01 24.85 -6.93
N SER A 134 -10.30 25.15 -7.14
CA SER A 134 -11.35 25.07 -6.11
C SER A 134 -11.48 23.65 -5.56
N TYR A 135 -11.59 23.52 -4.24
CA TYR A 135 -11.80 22.25 -3.55
C TYR A 135 -13.25 22.10 -3.14
N SER A 136 -13.82 20.92 -3.37
CA SER A 136 -15.12 20.56 -2.83
C SER A 136 -15.08 20.35 -1.31
N PRO A 137 -16.23 20.37 -0.63
CA PRO A 137 -16.40 19.67 0.65
C PRO A 137 -16.01 18.20 0.55
N VAL A 138 -15.91 17.54 1.70
CA VAL A 138 -15.73 16.09 1.76
C VAL A 138 -17.09 15.43 1.63
N PHE A 139 -17.21 14.45 0.74
CA PHE A 139 -18.39 13.64 0.57
C PHE A 139 -18.18 12.25 1.18
N SER A 140 -19.25 11.60 1.62
CA SER A 140 -19.23 10.21 2.10
C SER A 140 -20.25 9.34 1.37
N ALA A 141 -19.91 8.08 1.16
CA ALA A 141 -20.81 7.02 0.73
C ALA A 141 -20.38 5.71 1.42
N LYS A 142 -21.30 4.76 1.61
CA LYS A 142 -20.95 3.43 2.09
C LYS A 142 -20.70 2.47 0.93
N THR A 143 -19.99 1.39 1.21
CA THR A 143 -19.95 0.25 0.31
C THR A 143 -21.16 -0.67 0.51
N HIS A 144 -21.64 -1.23 -0.60
CA HIS A 144 -22.81 -2.09 -0.68
C HIS A 144 -22.56 -3.27 -1.62
N THR A 145 -23.37 -4.32 -1.48
CA THR A 145 -23.51 -5.37 -2.49
C THR A 145 -24.67 -5.06 -3.43
N LEU A 146 -24.37 -4.80 -4.71
CA LEU A 146 -25.38 -4.76 -5.77
C LEU A 146 -25.74 -6.18 -6.26
N PRO A 147 -26.98 -6.43 -6.71
CA PRO A 147 -27.47 -7.78 -7.03
C PRO A 147 -26.88 -8.40 -8.30
N ASP A 148 -26.25 -7.58 -9.16
CA ASP A 148 -25.69 -7.98 -10.44
C ASP A 148 -24.30 -7.35 -10.67
N VAL A 149 -23.58 -7.87 -11.68
CA VAL A 149 -22.28 -7.36 -12.13
C VAL A 149 -22.32 -7.15 -13.64
N VAL A 150 -21.96 -5.95 -14.12
CA VAL A 150 -21.95 -5.59 -15.54
C VAL A 150 -20.63 -4.92 -15.90
N GLY A 151 -19.83 -5.57 -16.76
CA GLY A 151 -18.53 -5.03 -17.17
C GLY A 151 -17.58 -4.76 -16.00
N GLY A 152 -17.70 -5.54 -14.93
CA GLY A 152 -16.94 -5.35 -13.68
C GLY A 152 -17.58 -4.42 -12.65
N ASN A 153 -18.61 -3.65 -13.00
CA ASN A 153 -19.30 -2.77 -12.05
C ASN A 153 -20.30 -3.57 -11.22
N GLY A 154 -20.50 -3.18 -9.96
CA GLY A 154 -21.47 -3.80 -9.04
C GLY A 154 -20.92 -5.02 -8.30
N GLY A 155 -21.81 -5.83 -7.70
CA GLY A 155 -21.40 -6.83 -6.71
C GLY A 155 -20.96 -6.21 -5.38
N GLY A 156 -20.21 -6.96 -4.58
CA GLY A 156 -19.74 -6.53 -3.26
C GLY A 156 -18.70 -5.40 -3.31
N GLY A 157 -18.62 -4.67 -2.21
CA GLY A 157 -17.68 -3.58 -1.99
C GLY A 157 -17.98 -2.33 -2.80
N THR A 158 -19.14 -2.24 -3.45
CA THR A 158 -19.45 -1.17 -4.42
C THR A 158 -19.84 0.12 -3.73
N TYR A 159 -19.26 1.25 -4.13
CA TYR A 159 -19.72 2.59 -3.74
C TYR A 159 -20.05 3.43 -4.97
N ALA A 160 -20.92 4.43 -4.80
CA ALA A 160 -21.23 5.42 -5.84
C ALA A 160 -21.51 6.80 -5.24
N PHE A 161 -20.74 7.79 -5.65
CA PHE A 161 -20.89 9.19 -5.27
C PHE A 161 -21.69 9.97 -6.32
N GLY A 162 -22.61 10.81 -5.86
CA GLY A 162 -23.37 11.74 -6.70
C GLY A 162 -24.21 12.71 -5.88
N ASN A 163 -24.85 13.68 -6.53
CA ASN A 163 -25.79 14.60 -5.90
C ASN A 163 -26.98 14.84 -6.83
N GLY A 164 -28.17 14.42 -6.40
CA GLY A 164 -29.39 14.46 -7.21
C GLY A 164 -29.19 13.83 -8.59
N ASP A 165 -29.65 14.50 -9.66
CA ASP A 165 -29.49 14.08 -11.06
C ASP A 165 -28.30 14.73 -11.78
N ARG A 166 -27.59 15.65 -11.11
CA ARG A 166 -26.58 16.53 -11.73
C ARG A 166 -25.14 16.04 -11.58
N GLY A 167 -24.90 15.04 -10.75
CA GLY A 167 -23.54 14.60 -10.40
C GLY A 167 -22.97 15.41 -9.24
N MET A 168 -21.66 15.37 -9.02
CA MET A 168 -21.04 16.05 -7.89
C MET A 168 -20.86 17.55 -8.12
N THR A 169 -21.55 18.36 -7.32
CA THR A 169 -21.50 19.83 -7.38
C THR A 169 -21.17 20.45 -6.02
N TRP A 170 -20.54 21.61 -6.01
CA TRP A 170 -20.31 22.41 -4.82
C TRP A 170 -20.25 23.90 -5.14
N THR A 171 -20.44 24.75 -4.14
CA THR A 171 -20.27 26.20 -4.27
C THR A 171 -19.04 26.62 -3.47
N ASP A 172 -18.15 27.39 -4.08
CA ASP A 172 -16.94 27.88 -3.40
C ASP A 172 -17.23 29.10 -2.50
N ALA A 173 -16.22 29.54 -1.74
CA ALA A 173 -16.32 30.71 -0.87
C ALA A 173 -16.62 32.03 -1.63
N ALA A 174 -16.43 32.08 -2.95
CA ALA A 174 -16.77 33.21 -3.80
C ALA A 174 -18.21 33.14 -4.36
N GLY A 175 -18.96 32.08 -4.03
CA GLY A 175 -20.32 31.85 -4.50
C GLY A 175 -20.40 31.26 -5.90
N LYS A 176 -19.28 30.78 -6.47
CA LYS A 176 -19.25 30.12 -7.77
C LYS A 176 -19.64 28.66 -7.63
N GLU A 177 -20.58 28.20 -8.44
CA GLU A 177 -20.93 26.78 -8.54
C GLU A 177 -19.89 26.04 -9.41
N HIS A 178 -19.47 24.87 -8.93
CA HIS A 178 -18.57 23.95 -9.57
C HIS A 178 -19.24 22.58 -9.73
N GLU A 179 -18.80 21.84 -10.73
CA GLU A 179 -19.30 20.49 -11.04
C GLU A 179 -18.12 19.60 -11.45
N TYR A 180 -17.98 18.45 -10.79
CA TYR A 180 -17.02 17.44 -11.20
C TYR A 180 -17.58 16.63 -12.36
N LYS A 181 -16.90 16.72 -13.51
CA LYS A 181 -17.29 16.10 -14.79
C LYS A 181 -16.31 15.03 -15.23
N ALA A 182 -15.40 14.61 -14.36
CA ALA A 182 -14.25 13.78 -14.73
C ALA A 182 -13.48 14.36 -15.94
N ALA A 183 -13.39 15.69 -16.04
CA ALA A 183 -12.64 16.36 -17.09
C ALA A 183 -11.12 16.24 -16.83
N ALA A 184 -10.30 16.19 -17.89
CA ALA A 184 -8.87 15.90 -17.78
C ALA A 184 -8.06 16.89 -16.92
N ASN A 185 -8.60 18.08 -16.64
CA ASN A 185 -7.99 19.11 -15.80
C ASN A 185 -8.59 19.18 -14.37
N GLN A 186 -9.53 18.30 -14.04
CA GLN A 186 -10.06 18.13 -12.69
C GLN A 186 -9.30 17.01 -11.97
N GLN A 187 -9.40 16.96 -10.65
CA GLN A 187 -8.81 15.89 -9.85
C GLN A 187 -9.83 15.35 -8.85
N HIS A 188 -9.66 14.10 -8.45
CA HIS A 188 -10.42 13.46 -7.38
C HIS A 188 -9.48 12.72 -6.44
N ARG A 189 -9.90 12.53 -5.20
CA ARG A 189 -9.31 11.57 -4.27
C ARG A 189 -10.41 10.78 -3.60
N VAL A 190 -10.14 9.51 -3.35
CA VAL A 190 -11.01 8.61 -2.59
C VAL A 190 -10.19 7.93 -1.51
N TRP A 191 -10.77 7.75 -0.32
CA TRP A 191 -10.09 7.06 0.77
C TRP A 191 -11.08 6.41 1.73
N VAL A 192 -10.59 5.44 2.48
CA VAL A 192 -11.28 4.84 3.63
C VAL A 192 -10.39 5.09 4.84
N GLU A 193 -10.97 5.66 5.90
CA GLU A 193 -10.24 5.85 7.17
C GLU A 193 -9.89 4.48 7.78
N PRO A 194 -8.77 4.36 8.51
CA PRO A 194 -8.44 3.14 9.23
C PRO A 194 -9.58 2.71 10.17
N TYR A 195 -9.81 1.41 10.25
CA TYR A 195 -10.82 0.85 11.15
C TYR A 195 -10.37 -0.49 11.72
N ARG A 196 -11.05 -0.98 12.76
CA ARG A 196 -10.84 -2.34 13.27
C ARG A 196 -11.84 -3.29 12.65
N ASN A 197 -11.36 -4.37 12.03
CA ASN A 197 -12.22 -5.44 11.55
C ASN A 197 -12.78 -6.29 12.71
N VAL A 198 -13.58 -7.29 12.40
CA VAL A 198 -14.18 -8.21 13.39
C VAL A 198 -13.14 -8.98 14.21
N ASN A 199 -11.92 -9.16 13.68
CA ASN A 199 -10.78 -9.77 14.38
C ASN A 199 -10.08 -8.80 15.34
N GLY A 200 -10.47 -7.53 15.35
CA GLY A 200 -9.84 -6.46 16.11
C GLY A 200 -8.53 -5.95 15.50
N ASN A 201 -8.15 -6.47 14.33
CA ASN A 201 -6.98 -6.04 13.57
C ASN A 201 -7.30 -4.74 12.83
N GLN A 202 -6.29 -3.91 12.61
CA GLN A 202 -6.45 -2.66 11.90
C GLN A 202 -6.48 -2.92 10.39
N MET A 203 -7.51 -2.42 9.72
CA MET A 203 -7.59 -2.35 8.27
C MET A 203 -7.12 -0.97 7.82
N GLN A 204 -6.22 -0.92 6.86
CA GLN A 204 -5.63 0.33 6.40
C GLN A 204 -5.37 0.33 4.90
N MET A 205 -5.50 1.50 4.28
CA MET A 205 -5.35 1.65 2.84
C MET A 205 -3.89 1.54 2.41
N ILE A 206 -3.62 0.65 1.46
CA ILE A 206 -2.28 0.44 0.88
C ILE A 206 -2.16 0.96 -0.54
N ARG A 207 -3.28 1.08 -1.27
CA ARG A 207 -3.30 1.54 -2.67
C ARG A 207 -4.68 2.06 -3.06
N GLN A 208 -4.75 2.88 -4.10
CA GLN A 208 -5.99 3.20 -4.83
C GLN A 208 -5.83 3.03 -6.34
N ALA A 209 -6.97 2.95 -7.01
CA ALA A 209 -7.17 3.28 -8.41
C ALA A 209 -8.28 4.34 -8.47
N ASN A 210 -8.14 5.51 -9.06
CA ASN A 210 -7.01 5.94 -9.88
C ASN A 210 -5.85 6.43 -9.02
N GLY A 211 -4.65 6.29 -9.56
CA GLY A 211 -3.42 6.58 -8.84
C GLY A 211 -2.72 5.34 -8.30
N PHE A 212 -1.91 5.58 -7.27
CA PHE A 212 -1.17 4.56 -6.53
C PHE A 212 -1.13 4.89 -5.05
N VAL A 213 -0.77 6.14 -4.74
CA VAL A 213 -0.61 6.63 -3.38
C VAL A 213 -1.98 6.78 -2.71
N PRO A 214 -2.22 6.13 -1.57
CA PRO A 214 -3.45 6.28 -0.79
C PRO A 214 -3.82 7.73 -0.44
N GLY A 215 -5.07 8.11 -0.68
CA GLY A 215 -5.64 9.42 -0.32
C GLY A 215 -5.16 10.60 -1.17
N SER A 216 -4.37 10.36 -2.22
CA SER A 216 -3.84 11.42 -3.08
C SER A 216 -4.87 11.91 -4.10
N PHE A 217 -4.72 13.17 -4.54
CA PHE A 217 -5.47 13.70 -5.68
C PHE A 217 -4.90 13.17 -7.00
N ASN A 218 -5.77 12.62 -7.83
CA ASN A 218 -5.42 12.03 -9.11
C ASN A 218 -6.26 12.62 -10.23
N TYR A 219 -5.66 12.76 -11.41
CA TYR A 219 -6.41 13.07 -12.62
C TYR A 219 -7.29 11.88 -13.03
N PRO A 220 -8.41 12.12 -13.73
CA PRO A 220 -9.34 11.05 -14.11
C PRO A 220 -8.72 9.89 -14.87
N SER A 221 -7.67 10.08 -15.66
CA SER A 221 -7.00 9.00 -16.41
C SER A 221 -5.64 8.59 -15.85
N GLN A 222 -5.27 9.07 -14.66
CA GLN A 222 -3.97 8.79 -14.06
C GLN A 222 -3.96 7.40 -13.42
N TYR A 223 -3.19 6.47 -14.00
CA TYR A 223 -3.04 5.09 -13.52
C TYR A 223 -4.39 4.40 -13.25
N PRO A 224 -5.20 4.18 -14.30
CA PRO A 224 -6.60 3.80 -14.14
C PRO A 224 -6.82 2.38 -13.63
N LEU A 225 -5.88 1.44 -13.88
CA LEU A 225 -5.95 0.05 -13.40
C LEU A 225 -7.27 -0.68 -13.70
N GLY A 226 -7.93 -0.35 -14.81
CA GLY A 226 -9.25 -0.89 -15.17
C GLY A 226 -10.41 0.06 -14.91
N SER A 227 -10.17 1.19 -14.22
CA SER A 227 -11.13 2.28 -14.17
C SER A 227 -11.44 2.83 -15.57
N PHE A 228 -12.66 3.33 -15.71
CA PHE A 228 -13.14 3.87 -16.96
C PHE A 228 -13.69 5.29 -16.75
N VAL A 229 -13.26 6.21 -17.61
CA VAL A 229 -13.72 7.59 -17.59
C VAL A 229 -14.41 7.92 -18.90
N SER A 230 -15.67 8.33 -18.79
CA SER A 230 -16.41 9.02 -19.85
C SER A 230 -16.44 10.51 -19.50
N ALA A 231 -15.46 11.26 -19.99
CA ALA A 231 -15.32 12.69 -19.68
C ALA A 231 -16.60 13.47 -20.01
N GLY A 232 -17.07 14.29 -19.07
CA GLY A 232 -18.34 15.01 -19.17
C GLY A 232 -19.56 14.18 -18.76
N LEU A 233 -19.40 12.89 -18.50
CA LEU A 233 -20.48 11.96 -18.17
C LEU A 233 -20.23 11.30 -16.81
N ASN A 234 -19.44 10.24 -16.71
CA ASN A 234 -19.22 9.52 -15.45
C ASN A 234 -17.83 8.88 -15.35
N MET A 235 -17.51 8.44 -14.13
CA MET A 235 -16.29 7.73 -13.79
C MET A 235 -16.66 6.45 -13.06
N GLN A 236 -16.10 5.33 -13.51
CA GLN A 236 -16.47 3.98 -13.09
C GLN A 236 -15.25 3.18 -12.70
N LEU A 237 -15.45 2.15 -11.88
CA LEU A 237 -14.42 1.18 -11.51
C LEU A 237 -13.17 1.83 -10.92
N THR A 238 -13.33 2.84 -10.09
CA THR A 238 -12.28 3.23 -9.13
C THR A 238 -12.14 2.15 -8.05
N ALA A 239 -11.04 2.11 -7.32
CA ALA A 239 -10.84 1.16 -6.23
C ALA A 239 -10.03 1.73 -5.08
N VAL A 240 -10.34 1.26 -3.87
CA VAL A 240 -9.51 1.39 -2.67
C VAL A 240 -9.07 -0.01 -2.27
N PHE A 241 -7.77 -0.22 -2.07
CA PHE A 241 -7.22 -1.50 -1.63
C PHE A 241 -6.72 -1.38 -0.19
N MET A 242 -7.22 -2.26 0.66
CA MET A 242 -6.96 -2.31 2.09
C MET A 242 -6.06 -3.50 2.43
N GLN A 243 -5.23 -3.35 3.45
CA GLN A 243 -4.43 -4.42 4.07
C GLN A 243 -4.92 -4.65 5.50
N GLU A 244 -4.95 -5.92 5.93
CA GLU A 244 -5.16 -6.27 7.33
C GLU A 244 -3.82 -6.29 8.06
N MET A 245 -3.62 -5.31 8.93
CA MET A 245 -2.39 -5.15 9.70
C MET A 245 -2.31 -6.19 10.81
N ALA A 246 -1.15 -6.82 10.93
CA ALA A 246 -0.86 -7.63 12.10
C ALA A 246 -0.74 -6.76 13.36
N PRO A 247 -1.05 -7.32 14.55
CA PRO A 247 -0.68 -6.68 15.80
C PRO A 247 0.84 -6.60 15.96
N SER A 248 1.32 -5.49 16.56
CA SER A 248 2.73 -5.28 16.88
C SER A 248 3.30 -6.40 17.76
N HIS A 249 4.62 -6.61 17.72
CA HIS A 249 5.33 -7.64 18.48
C HIS A 249 4.95 -7.64 19.97
N ALA A 250 4.69 -6.47 20.56
CA ALA A 250 4.33 -6.33 21.98
C ALA A 250 3.01 -7.04 22.35
N THR A 251 2.08 -7.14 21.42
CA THR A 251 0.74 -7.72 21.63
C THR A 251 0.40 -8.82 20.64
N SER A 252 1.36 -9.28 19.85
CA SER A 252 1.09 -10.13 18.70
C SER A 252 0.75 -11.56 19.10
N TYR A 253 -0.34 -12.09 18.55
CA TYR A 253 -0.62 -13.54 18.52
C TYR A 253 0.12 -14.23 17.36
N MET A 254 0.73 -13.46 16.45
CA MET A 254 1.55 -13.97 15.35
C MET A 254 3.03 -14.10 15.73
N ALA A 255 3.41 -13.68 16.94
CA ALA A 255 4.78 -13.75 17.45
C ALA A 255 4.90 -14.78 18.59
N ALA A 256 6.01 -15.51 18.58
CA ALA A 256 6.46 -16.24 19.74
C ALA A 256 6.84 -15.27 20.87
N LYS A 257 6.84 -15.78 22.11
CA LYS A 257 7.14 -15.00 23.32
C LYS A 257 8.33 -15.60 24.06
N GLY A 258 8.92 -14.83 24.97
CA GLY A 258 10.01 -15.30 25.83
C GLY A 258 11.26 -15.64 25.05
N ASP A 259 11.87 -16.79 25.37
CA ASP A 259 13.11 -17.29 24.76
C ASP A 259 12.98 -17.65 23.27
N LYS A 260 11.76 -17.77 22.76
CA LYS A 260 11.46 -18.01 21.35
C LYS A 260 11.32 -16.72 20.51
N LEU A 261 11.33 -15.55 21.14
CA LEU A 261 11.48 -14.26 20.46
C LEU A 261 12.97 -13.90 20.44
N VAL A 262 13.59 -14.00 19.26
CA VAL A 262 15.05 -13.99 19.11
C VAL A 262 15.50 -12.79 18.28
N GLU A 263 16.40 -11.99 18.81
CA GLU A 263 17.09 -10.94 18.06
C GLU A 263 18.21 -11.52 17.20
N ASP A 264 18.27 -11.12 15.93
CA ASP A 264 19.40 -11.30 15.03
C ASP A 264 20.14 -9.95 14.82
N PRO A 265 21.27 -9.74 15.51
CA PRO A 265 21.98 -8.46 15.47
C PRO A 265 22.97 -8.35 14.30
N LEU A 266 23.15 -9.40 13.49
CA LEU A 266 24.28 -9.49 12.54
C LEU A 266 24.04 -8.74 11.23
N GLY A 267 22.84 -8.22 11.00
CA GLY A 267 22.46 -7.52 9.78
C GLY A 267 22.44 -8.41 8.54
N ALA A 268 22.34 -7.78 7.37
CA ALA A 268 22.16 -8.46 6.09
C ALA A 268 23.36 -9.32 5.66
N VAL A 269 23.11 -10.52 5.14
CA VAL A 269 24.13 -11.33 4.47
C VAL A 269 24.37 -10.83 3.05
N ARG A 270 25.59 -10.99 2.56
CA ARG A 270 25.95 -10.69 1.17
C ARG A 270 25.48 -11.83 0.26
N ASN A 271 24.84 -11.49 -0.86
CA ASN A 271 24.41 -12.43 -1.91
C ASN A 271 23.61 -13.64 -1.36
N PRO A 272 22.44 -13.42 -0.72
CA PRO A 272 21.67 -14.50 -0.09
C PRO A 272 21.28 -15.63 -1.05
N ALA A 273 21.20 -15.36 -2.36
CA ALA A 273 20.90 -16.34 -3.39
C ALA A 273 22.01 -17.38 -3.63
N THR A 274 23.27 -17.10 -3.25
CA THR A 274 24.42 -17.96 -3.56
C THR A 274 25.35 -18.21 -2.37
N GLN A 275 25.10 -17.58 -1.22
CA GLN A 275 25.89 -17.77 -0.02
C GLN A 275 25.76 -19.20 0.54
N LEU A 276 26.80 -19.66 1.23
CA LEU A 276 26.87 -20.98 1.87
C LEU A 276 27.32 -20.87 3.34
N ASP A 277 27.46 -19.64 3.85
CA ASP A 277 28.01 -19.33 5.18
C ASP A 277 27.02 -19.69 6.29
N VAL A 278 25.75 -19.33 6.11
CA VAL A 278 24.73 -19.43 7.16
C VAL A 278 23.52 -20.18 6.64
N SER A 279 22.96 -21.08 7.43
CA SER A 279 21.74 -21.81 7.06
C SER A 279 20.47 -21.14 7.58
N ASN A 280 19.33 -21.51 6.98
CA ASN A 280 17.98 -21.17 7.45
C ASN A 280 17.77 -19.66 7.66
N THR A 281 17.91 -18.90 6.57
CA THR A 281 17.82 -17.44 6.63
C THR A 281 16.68 -16.91 5.79
N VAL A 282 16.08 -15.82 6.22
CA VAL A 282 15.15 -15.02 5.43
C VAL A 282 15.79 -13.67 5.13
N SER A 283 15.88 -13.27 3.86
CA SER A 283 16.51 -12.01 3.45
C SER A 283 15.66 -11.23 2.46
N GLY A 284 15.79 -9.91 2.51
CA GLY A 284 15.13 -9.03 1.57
C GLY A 284 15.52 -7.57 1.78
N ARG A 285 14.69 -6.69 1.24
CA ARG A 285 14.87 -5.24 1.34
C ARG A 285 13.58 -4.56 1.78
N VAL A 286 13.73 -3.49 2.56
CA VAL A 286 12.66 -2.57 2.95
C VAL A 286 12.97 -1.18 2.40
N TRP A 287 11.96 -0.53 1.82
CA TRP A 287 12.05 0.87 1.37
C TRP A 287 10.73 1.60 1.61
N PHE A 288 10.77 2.92 1.54
CA PHE A 288 9.59 3.77 1.45
C PHE A 288 9.24 3.98 -0.01
N GLU A 289 8.06 3.50 -0.39
CA GLU A 289 7.50 3.55 -1.72
C GLU A 289 6.88 4.92 -2.02
N THR A 290 7.16 5.45 -3.21
CA THR A 290 6.69 6.77 -3.65
C THR A 290 5.56 6.69 -4.69
N GLY A 291 5.37 5.54 -5.33
CA GLY A 291 4.46 5.31 -6.45
C GLY A 291 4.88 6.00 -7.75
N ARG A 292 6.07 6.63 -7.78
CA ARG A 292 6.51 7.47 -8.90
C ARG A 292 7.05 6.66 -10.08
N THR A 293 7.68 5.53 -9.79
CA THR A 293 8.35 4.64 -10.75
C THR A 293 7.47 3.52 -11.28
N ASP A 294 6.43 3.18 -10.53
CA ASP A 294 5.47 2.14 -10.90
C ASP A 294 4.51 2.57 -12.01
N ALA A 295 4.67 3.80 -12.52
CA ALA A 295 3.90 4.36 -13.62
C ALA A 295 3.84 3.47 -14.88
N GLY A 296 4.83 2.59 -15.07
CA GLY A 296 4.88 1.59 -16.15
C GLY A 296 4.63 0.14 -15.70
N LEU A 297 4.58 -0.13 -14.39
CA LEU A 297 4.41 -1.45 -13.75
C LEU A 297 3.11 -1.47 -12.94
N THR A 298 2.02 -1.01 -13.57
CA THR A 298 0.78 -0.74 -12.84
C THR A 298 0.03 -2.01 -12.45
N ALA A 299 0.32 -3.15 -13.07
CA ALA A 299 -0.41 -4.39 -12.82
C ALA A 299 0.07 -5.20 -11.59
N THR A 300 1.16 -4.79 -10.93
CA THR A 300 1.80 -5.53 -9.84
C THR A 300 2.20 -4.60 -8.69
N GLY A 301 2.80 -5.16 -7.64
CA GLY A 301 3.47 -4.40 -6.60
C GLY A 301 4.78 -3.79 -7.11
N PRO A 302 5.39 -2.90 -6.33
CA PRO A 302 6.48 -2.04 -6.78
C PRO A 302 7.84 -2.74 -6.77
N ASN A 303 8.75 -2.27 -7.61
CA ASN A 303 10.19 -2.56 -7.50
C ASN A 303 10.91 -1.40 -6.81
N TYR A 304 11.93 -1.69 -6.01
CA TYR A 304 12.80 -0.62 -5.50
C TYR A 304 13.56 0.07 -6.65
N THR A 305 13.44 1.40 -6.71
CA THR A 305 14.05 2.26 -7.71
C THR A 305 14.65 3.53 -7.10
N GLY A 306 15.84 3.39 -6.52
CA GLY A 306 16.52 4.49 -5.80
C GLY A 306 16.93 5.70 -6.66
N THR A 307 16.89 5.62 -8.00
CA THR A 307 17.19 6.75 -8.89
C THR A 307 16.03 7.73 -9.05
N ASP A 308 14.82 7.29 -8.75
CA ASP A 308 13.59 7.95 -9.21
C ASP A 308 12.61 8.27 -8.08
N GLY A 309 13.01 8.06 -6.82
CA GLY A 309 12.29 8.56 -5.66
C GLY A 309 12.32 7.65 -4.44
N ASP A 310 12.45 6.34 -4.63
CA ASP A 310 12.36 5.40 -3.50
C ASP A 310 13.51 5.56 -2.54
N VAL A 311 13.18 5.52 -1.25
CA VAL A 311 14.15 5.73 -0.18
C VAL A 311 14.32 4.42 0.58
N ALA A 312 15.55 3.91 0.59
CA ALA A 312 15.91 2.77 1.44
C ALA A 312 15.51 3.04 2.90
N ALA A 313 14.80 2.10 3.51
CA ALA A 313 14.30 2.27 4.86
C ALA A 313 15.29 1.68 5.86
N SER A 314 16.17 2.52 6.40
CA SER A 314 17.18 2.13 7.39
C SER A 314 16.62 2.07 8.81
N ASP A 315 17.15 1.15 9.62
CA ASP A 315 16.85 1.02 11.06
C ASP A 315 15.36 0.74 11.37
N LEU A 316 14.67 0.07 10.44
CA LEU A 316 13.39 -0.59 10.72
C LEU A 316 13.65 -2.01 11.23
N THR A 317 12.74 -2.53 12.05
CA THR A 317 12.83 -3.89 12.56
C THR A 317 11.93 -4.80 11.73
N VAL A 318 12.50 -5.83 11.14
CA VAL A 318 11.75 -6.86 10.42
C VAL A 318 11.58 -8.05 11.34
N PHE A 319 10.36 -8.56 11.44
CA PHE A 319 10.01 -9.74 12.20
C PHE A 319 9.58 -10.87 11.27
N ALA A 320 9.93 -12.10 11.62
CA ALA A 320 9.48 -13.29 10.93
C ALA A 320 9.18 -14.41 11.93
N SER A 321 7.99 -14.98 11.83
CA SER A 321 7.56 -16.14 12.62
C SER A 321 7.46 -17.36 11.72
N THR A 322 7.77 -18.53 12.28
CA THR A 322 7.55 -19.83 11.62
C THR A 322 6.90 -20.83 12.56
N LEU A 323 6.14 -21.78 12.01
CA LEU A 323 5.39 -22.76 12.80
C LEU A 323 6.20 -24.03 13.10
N THR A 324 5.83 -24.69 14.20
CA THR A 324 6.22 -26.08 14.49
C THR A 324 5.54 -27.03 13.50
N LYS A 325 5.88 -28.33 13.53
CA LYS A 325 5.17 -29.35 12.73
C LYS A 325 3.68 -29.43 13.05
N ASP A 326 3.33 -29.40 14.33
CA ASP A 326 1.93 -29.47 14.77
C ASP A 326 1.18 -28.20 14.39
N GLY A 327 1.82 -27.03 14.57
CA GLY A 327 1.28 -25.75 14.11
C GLY A 327 1.06 -25.71 12.60
N ALA A 328 2.02 -26.22 11.82
CA ALA A 328 1.92 -26.32 10.36
C ALA A 328 0.76 -27.24 9.94
N ALA A 329 0.57 -28.37 10.61
CA ALA A 329 -0.56 -29.27 10.37
C ALA A 329 -1.90 -28.59 10.68
N ALA A 330 -2.02 -27.90 11.81
CA ALA A 330 -3.22 -27.14 12.18
C ALA A 330 -3.52 -26.00 11.17
N ASN A 331 -2.49 -25.25 10.76
CA ASN A 331 -2.64 -24.19 9.77
C ASN A 331 -3.09 -24.74 8.41
N ASN A 332 -2.56 -25.88 7.98
CA ASN A 332 -3.01 -26.52 6.73
C ASN A 332 -4.46 -26.97 6.80
N ALA A 333 -4.91 -27.51 7.93
CA ALA A 333 -6.31 -27.87 8.12
C ALA A 333 -7.23 -26.64 8.00
N LEU A 334 -6.87 -25.51 8.63
CA LEU A 334 -7.63 -24.27 8.48
C LEU A 334 -7.64 -23.75 7.04
N ARG A 335 -6.48 -23.74 6.37
CA ARG A 335 -6.38 -23.26 4.99
C ARG A 335 -7.23 -24.08 4.02
N GLU A 336 -7.31 -25.40 4.21
CA GLU A 336 -8.21 -26.24 3.39
C GLU A 336 -9.68 -25.99 3.73
N GLN A 337 -10.01 -25.88 5.03
CA GLN A 337 -11.38 -25.67 5.49
C GLN A 337 -11.96 -24.32 5.05
N TYR A 338 -11.14 -23.26 5.06
CA TYR A 338 -11.52 -21.88 4.79
C TYR A 338 -10.88 -21.33 3.51
N LYS A 339 -10.60 -22.18 2.52
CA LYS A 339 -9.97 -21.78 1.26
C LYS A 339 -10.77 -20.73 0.47
N ASP A 340 -12.09 -20.76 0.61
CA ASP A 340 -13.03 -19.86 -0.06
C ASP A 340 -13.55 -18.75 0.90
N ASP A 341 -13.06 -18.71 2.14
CA ASP A 341 -13.43 -17.71 3.14
C ASP A 341 -12.17 -17.12 3.83
N PRO A 342 -11.52 -16.16 3.14
CA PRO A 342 -10.33 -15.48 3.63
C PRO A 342 -10.52 -14.88 5.05
N GLU A 343 -11.65 -14.22 5.31
CA GLU A 343 -11.93 -13.60 6.62
C GLU A 343 -11.97 -14.67 7.72
N ALA A 344 -12.76 -15.74 7.51
CA ALA A 344 -12.86 -16.85 8.46
C ALA A 344 -11.50 -17.52 8.72
N LEU A 345 -10.67 -17.67 7.69
CA LEU A 345 -9.31 -18.19 7.85
C LEU A 345 -8.49 -17.35 8.84
N ALA A 346 -8.56 -16.03 8.75
CA ALA A 346 -7.86 -15.14 9.68
C ALA A 346 -8.43 -15.20 11.10
N ILE A 347 -9.77 -15.27 11.23
CA ILE A 347 -10.45 -15.42 12.53
C ILE A 347 -9.96 -16.69 13.24
N GLU A 348 -10.02 -17.83 12.54
CA GLU A 348 -9.68 -19.12 13.13
C GLU A 348 -8.17 -19.29 13.32
N THR A 349 -7.35 -18.68 12.48
CA THR A 349 -5.90 -18.64 12.70
C THR A 349 -5.57 -17.92 13.99
N LYS A 350 -6.21 -16.77 14.26
CA LYS A 350 -6.04 -16.04 15.51
C LYS A 350 -6.45 -16.90 16.71
N LYS A 351 -7.66 -17.48 16.70
CA LYS A 351 -8.16 -18.33 17.79
C LYS A 351 -7.22 -19.52 18.06
N MET A 352 -6.74 -20.17 17.00
CA MET A 352 -5.80 -21.28 17.09
C MET A 352 -4.50 -20.88 17.79
N LEU A 353 -3.91 -19.75 17.41
CA LEU A 353 -2.63 -19.29 17.97
C LEU A 353 -2.77 -18.69 19.38
N GLU A 354 -3.92 -18.11 19.72
CA GLU A 354 -4.21 -17.67 21.08
C GLU A 354 -4.39 -18.87 22.03
N ALA A 355 -5.01 -19.95 21.55
CA ALA A 355 -5.17 -21.19 22.32
C ALA A 355 -3.88 -22.03 22.39
N HIS A 356 -3.08 -22.00 21.32
CA HIS A 356 -1.86 -22.80 21.15
C HIS A 356 -0.66 -21.94 20.75
N PRO A 357 -0.19 -21.03 21.62
CA PRO A 357 0.98 -20.18 21.32
C PRO A 357 2.26 -21.00 21.07
N GLU A 358 2.33 -22.24 21.56
CA GLU A 358 3.42 -23.18 21.31
C GLU A 358 3.53 -23.66 19.85
N TYR A 359 2.49 -23.46 19.05
CA TYR A 359 2.52 -23.76 17.61
C TYR A 359 3.46 -22.85 16.84
N ILE A 360 3.81 -21.68 17.37
CA ILE A 360 4.87 -20.86 16.83
C ILE A 360 6.20 -21.41 17.34
N LEU A 361 7.04 -21.89 16.41
CA LEU A 361 8.35 -22.46 16.73
C LEU A 361 9.27 -21.39 17.31
N LYS A 362 9.37 -20.26 16.60
CA LYS A 362 10.12 -19.06 17.00
C LYS A 362 9.72 -17.86 16.16
N THR A 363 10.05 -16.68 16.67
CA THR A 363 10.02 -15.42 15.94
C THR A 363 11.42 -14.82 15.98
N VAL A 364 11.98 -14.52 14.81
CA VAL A 364 13.28 -13.87 14.68
C VAL A 364 13.06 -12.43 14.24
N HIS A 365 13.78 -11.49 14.82
CA HIS A 365 13.73 -10.10 14.42
C HIS A 365 15.11 -9.49 14.25
N GLY A 366 15.24 -8.54 13.33
CA GLY A 366 16.52 -7.92 12.99
C GLY A 366 16.32 -6.61 12.26
N LYS A 367 17.37 -5.78 12.25
CA LYS A 367 17.29 -4.42 11.71
C LYS A 367 17.71 -4.35 10.24
N THR A 368 17.07 -3.45 9.50
CA THR A 368 17.52 -3.07 8.16
C THR A 368 18.79 -2.22 8.24
N ASN A 369 19.72 -2.45 7.31
CA ASN A 369 20.92 -1.62 7.18
C ASN A 369 20.62 -0.29 6.47
N SER A 370 21.63 0.54 6.23
CA SER A 370 21.50 1.84 5.55
C SER A 370 20.89 1.76 4.16
N ASP A 371 21.04 0.62 3.48
CA ASP A 371 20.50 0.37 2.14
C ASP A 371 19.13 -0.33 2.19
N GLY A 372 18.58 -0.54 3.39
CA GLY A 372 17.28 -1.18 3.61
C GLY A 372 17.32 -2.71 3.59
N PHE A 373 18.49 -3.32 3.41
CA PHE A 373 18.61 -4.78 3.41
C PHE A 373 18.58 -5.35 4.82
N TYR A 374 17.98 -6.54 4.96
CA TYR A 374 17.95 -7.28 6.20
C TYR A 374 18.19 -8.78 5.94
N THR A 375 18.62 -9.48 6.99
CA THR A 375 18.60 -10.95 7.05
C THR A 375 18.20 -11.37 8.46
N LEU A 376 17.35 -12.39 8.56
CA LEU A 376 16.93 -13.03 9.80
C LEU A 376 17.42 -14.48 9.79
N ARG A 377 18.23 -14.86 10.77
CA ARG A 377 18.82 -16.20 10.91
C ARG A 377 18.01 -17.02 11.91
N PHE A 378 17.37 -18.09 11.43
CA PHE A 378 16.56 -18.98 12.28
C PHE A 378 17.38 -20.04 13.02
N GLY A 379 18.68 -20.12 12.74
CA GLY A 379 19.62 -20.99 13.42
C GLY A 379 20.15 -22.12 12.52
N GLU A 380 21.10 -22.86 13.07
CA GLU A 380 21.79 -23.93 12.38
C GLU A 380 21.18 -25.30 12.67
N TYR A 381 21.49 -26.26 11.81
CA TYR A 381 21.25 -27.67 12.11
C TYR A 381 22.11 -28.10 13.30
N THR A 382 21.47 -28.58 14.36
CA THR A 382 22.13 -29.09 15.57
C THR A 382 22.15 -30.62 15.61
N ASP A 383 21.30 -31.27 14.81
CA ASP A 383 21.20 -32.72 14.71
C ASP A 383 21.11 -33.15 13.22
N ALA A 384 21.78 -34.23 12.85
CA ALA A 384 21.75 -34.76 11.48
C ALA A 384 20.37 -35.26 11.05
N ALA A 385 19.47 -35.59 11.99
CA ALA A 385 18.10 -35.98 11.72
C ALA A 385 17.18 -34.79 11.39
N GLN A 386 17.57 -33.56 11.76
CA GLN A 386 16.79 -32.37 11.45
C GLN A 386 16.70 -32.14 9.93
N ASN A 387 15.55 -31.67 9.51
CA ASN A 387 15.30 -31.10 8.20
C ASN A 387 15.06 -29.59 8.32
N GLN A 388 14.95 -28.90 7.18
CA GLN A 388 14.78 -27.44 7.17
C GLN A 388 13.52 -26.99 7.93
N ALA A 389 12.40 -27.70 7.76
CA ALA A 389 11.13 -27.36 8.37
C ALA A 389 11.12 -27.51 9.91
N ASP A 390 12.11 -28.19 10.49
CA ASP A 390 12.34 -28.23 11.95
C ASP A 390 12.91 -26.90 12.50
N ILE A 391 13.37 -26.00 11.62
CA ILE A 391 14.08 -24.77 11.98
C ILE A 391 13.40 -23.54 11.35
N LEU A 392 13.11 -23.63 10.05
CA LEU A 392 12.48 -22.60 9.23
C LEU A 392 11.59 -23.26 8.17
N ASN A 393 10.28 -23.17 8.37
CA ASN A 393 9.31 -23.79 7.48
C ASN A 393 8.91 -22.83 6.34
N ARG A 394 9.25 -23.20 5.10
CA ARG A 394 9.03 -22.38 3.89
C ARG A 394 7.55 -22.11 3.59
N ASP A 395 6.67 -23.01 3.99
CA ASP A 395 5.23 -22.95 3.69
C ASP A 395 4.38 -22.36 4.82
N HIS A 396 5.04 -22.02 5.93
CA HIS A 396 4.42 -21.53 7.15
C HIS A 396 5.24 -20.40 7.75
N LEU A 397 5.31 -19.30 7.02
CA LEU A 397 5.96 -18.06 7.40
C LEU A 397 4.92 -16.94 7.54
N PHE A 398 5.14 -16.05 8.49
CA PHE A 398 4.46 -14.75 8.55
C PHE A 398 5.50 -13.68 8.90
N MET A 399 5.44 -12.53 8.23
CA MET A 399 6.42 -11.46 8.42
C MET A 399 5.78 -10.08 8.41
N TRP A 400 6.35 -9.17 9.17
CA TRP A 400 5.95 -7.77 9.21
C TRP A 400 7.14 -6.88 9.55
N VAL A 401 6.96 -5.57 9.38
CA VAL A 401 7.98 -4.55 9.64
C VAL A 401 7.44 -3.58 10.67
N GLU A 402 8.28 -3.14 11.60
CA GLU A 402 7.97 -2.09 12.56
C GLU A 402 8.98 -0.96 12.50
N ASN A 403 8.51 0.26 12.80
CA ASN A 403 9.39 1.40 13.03
C ASN A 403 10.03 1.35 14.42
N GLN A 404 10.87 2.35 14.73
CA GLN A 404 11.56 2.47 16.01
C GLN A 404 10.61 2.63 17.21
N ASP A 405 9.37 3.07 16.97
CA ASP A 405 8.32 3.23 17.98
C ASP A 405 7.51 1.93 18.21
N GLY A 406 7.82 0.84 17.50
CA GLY A 406 7.07 -0.42 17.54
C GLY A 406 5.76 -0.38 16.77
N VAL A 407 5.57 0.60 15.89
CA VAL A 407 4.38 0.72 15.04
C VAL A 407 4.58 -0.11 13.77
N VAL A 408 3.65 -1.03 13.52
CA VAL A 408 3.65 -1.86 12.30
C VAL A 408 3.52 -0.97 11.07
N GLN A 409 4.40 -1.18 10.11
CA GLN A 409 4.45 -0.45 8.85
C GLN A 409 3.67 -1.21 7.78
N GLN A 410 2.79 -0.51 7.08
CA GLN A 410 1.97 -1.06 6.00
C GLN A 410 2.65 -0.94 4.64
N GLY A 411 2.22 -1.75 3.68
CA GLY A 411 2.63 -1.60 2.30
C GLY A 411 2.64 -2.89 1.50
N TYR A 412 3.38 -2.86 0.40
CA TYR A 412 3.51 -4.01 -0.48
C TYR A 412 4.38 -5.09 0.15
N THR A 413 3.78 -6.25 0.34
CA THR A 413 4.40 -7.42 0.98
C THR A 413 3.71 -8.69 0.53
N GLY A 414 4.38 -9.83 0.69
CA GLY A 414 3.74 -11.13 0.55
C GLY A 414 2.63 -11.35 1.59
N PHE A 415 2.74 -10.70 2.76
CA PHE A 415 1.98 -10.99 3.97
C PHE A 415 0.90 -9.93 4.25
N GLN A 416 -0.13 -9.90 3.40
CA GLN A 416 -1.21 -8.90 3.43
C GLN A 416 -2.22 -9.06 4.57
N ARG A 417 -2.14 -10.19 5.29
CA ARG A 417 -3.00 -10.54 6.41
C ARG A 417 -2.25 -11.43 7.40
N PRO A 418 -2.51 -11.35 8.72
CA PRO A 418 -1.92 -12.22 9.74
C PRO A 418 -2.35 -13.69 9.65
N VAL A 419 -1.87 -14.39 8.61
CA VAL A 419 -1.97 -15.84 8.42
C VAL A 419 -0.61 -16.41 8.02
N PHE A 420 -0.31 -17.65 8.41
CA PHE A 420 0.92 -18.33 8.00
C PHE A 420 0.75 -18.94 6.62
N GLN A 421 1.70 -18.65 5.73
CA GLN A 421 1.63 -19.03 4.32
C GLN A 421 3.02 -19.26 3.74
N SER A 422 3.08 -19.64 2.47
CA SER A 422 4.36 -19.81 1.78
C SER A 422 5.08 -18.49 1.61
N PHE A 423 6.40 -18.50 1.71
CA PHE A 423 7.23 -17.31 1.50
C PHE A 423 7.10 -16.72 0.08
N GLN A 424 6.55 -17.48 -0.87
CA GLN A 424 6.28 -17.05 -2.25
C GLN A 424 4.85 -16.52 -2.47
N SER A 425 3.99 -16.56 -1.46
CA SER A 425 2.61 -16.06 -1.53
C SER A 425 2.52 -14.52 -1.59
N GLY A 426 1.32 -14.00 -1.76
CA GLY A 426 1.00 -12.56 -1.74
C GLY A 426 0.66 -11.94 -3.11
N GLY A 427 0.42 -12.78 -4.12
CA GLY A 427 -0.16 -12.38 -5.39
C GLY A 427 0.54 -11.17 -6.02
N GLY A 428 -0.25 -10.25 -6.57
CA GLY A 428 0.23 -9.00 -7.15
C GLY A 428 0.49 -7.89 -6.12
N PHE A 429 0.25 -8.10 -4.82
CA PHE A 429 0.57 -7.12 -3.77
C PHE A 429 1.97 -7.28 -3.18
N ARG A 430 2.68 -8.37 -3.51
CA ARG A 430 4.09 -8.49 -3.16
C ARG A 430 4.90 -7.42 -3.90
N ALA A 431 5.90 -6.87 -3.21
CA ALA A 431 6.97 -6.13 -3.86
C ALA A 431 7.58 -6.97 -5.00
N GLU A 432 7.80 -6.34 -6.14
CA GLU A 432 8.26 -6.98 -7.36
C GLU A 432 9.72 -7.48 -7.21
N VAL A 433 10.04 -8.48 -8.02
CA VAL A 433 11.01 -9.59 -7.81
C VAL A 433 10.43 -10.74 -6.97
N ASN A 434 10.25 -11.89 -7.63
CA ASN A 434 9.75 -13.10 -6.98
C ASN A 434 10.70 -13.59 -5.87
N PRO A 435 10.17 -13.96 -4.69
CA PRO A 435 10.95 -14.62 -3.65
C PRO A 435 11.57 -15.92 -4.17
N GLY A 436 12.85 -16.12 -3.87
CA GLY A 436 13.63 -17.28 -4.28
C GLY A 436 14.17 -18.08 -3.09
N ASP A 437 14.52 -19.34 -3.35
CA ASP A 437 15.20 -20.23 -2.40
C ASP A 437 16.57 -20.58 -2.94
N ASN A 438 17.60 -20.50 -2.08
CA ASN A 438 18.92 -21.00 -2.40
C ASN A 438 18.90 -22.53 -2.35
N GLN A 439 18.73 -23.15 -3.52
CA GLN A 439 18.61 -24.60 -3.70
C GLN A 439 19.95 -25.37 -3.57
N THR A 440 21.04 -24.71 -3.16
CA THR A 440 22.31 -25.38 -2.90
C THR A 440 22.31 -26.07 -1.53
N VAL A 441 23.34 -26.88 -1.29
CA VAL A 441 23.58 -27.54 0.00
C VAL A 441 24.84 -26.99 0.66
N THR A 442 24.85 -26.99 1.99
CA THR A 442 26.08 -26.67 2.73
C THR A 442 27.12 -27.76 2.43
N SER A 443 28.26 -27.35 1.92
CA SER A 443 29.24 -28.27 1.30
C SER A 443 30.67 -27.79 1.48
N ARG A 444 30.89 -26.81 2.35
CA ARG A 444 32.21 -26.26 2.55
C ARG A 444 33.09 -27.22 3.33
N VAL A 445 34.41 -27.05 3.19
CA VAL A 445 35.37 -27.91 3.90
C VAL A 445 35.18 -27.79 5.41
N GLU A 446 34.90 -26.58 5.91
CA GLU A 446 34.61 -26.33 7.32
C GLU A 446 33.27 -26.91 7.81
N ASP A 447 32.39 -27.33 6.91
CA ASP A 447 31.12 -27.97 7.26
C ASP A 447 31.28 -29.48 7.48
N ILE A 448 32.34 -30.11 6.96
CA ILE A 448 32.54 -31.56 7.05
C ILE A 448 32.50 -32.01 8.52
N GLY A 449 31.63 -32.97 8.81
CA GLY A 449 31.43 -33.50 10.17
C GLY A 449 30.46 -32.70 11.05
N LYS A 450 29.93 -31.57 10.57
CA LYS A 450 28.85 -30.83 11.25
C LYS A 450 27.47 -31.31 10.79
N PRO A 451 26.42 -31.21 11.63
CA PRO A 451 25.07 -31.63 11.26
C PRO A 451 24.50 -30.97 10.00
N ARG A 452 24.96 -29.76 9.67
CA ARG A 452 24.54 -29.04 8.47
C ARG A 452 25.07 -29.63 7.16
N TYR A 453 26.21 -30.34 7.17
CA TYR A 453 26.87 -30.80 5.94
C TYR A 453 25.95 -31.62 5.04
N GLY A 454 25.85 -31.23 3.77
CA GLY A 454 24.97 -31.86 2.78
C GLY A 454 23.49 -31.53 2.92
N LYS A 455 23.10 -30.70 3.91
CA LYS A 455 21.72 -30.20 4.05
C LYS A 455 21.50 -28.97 3.17
N PRO A 456 20.24 -28.67 2.79
CA PRO A 456 19.92 -27.41 2.13
C PRO A 456 20.49 -26.22 2.92
N VAL A 457 21.02 -25.21 2.21
CA VAL A 457 21.36 -23.95 2.88
C VAL A 457 20.10 -23.33 3.48
N GLY A 458 18.99 -23.38 2.73
CA GLY A 458 17.71 -22.93 3.22
C GLY A 458 17.63 -21.40 3.39
N SER A 459 18.25 -20.67 2.47
CA SER A 459 18.18 -19.21 2.42
C SER A 459 17.10 -18.75 1.46
N PHE A 460 16.03 -18.18 2.01
CA PHE A 460 15.02 -17.49 1.24
C PHE A 460 15.43 -16.03 1.04
N TYR A 461 15.25 -15.52 -0.17
CA TYR A 461 15.69 -14.19 -0.57
C TYR A 461 14.64 -13.49 -1.43
N ASN A 462 14.80 -12.17 -1.61
CA ASN A 462 13.82 -11.28 -2.25
C ASN A 462 12.46 -11.25 -1.53
N ILE A 463 12.44 -11.44 -0.21
CA ILE A 463 11.22 -11.24 0.58
C ILE A 463 11.17 -9.76 0.97
N ASN A 464 10.64 -8.96 0.06
CA ASN A 464 10.75 -7.51 0.07
C ASN A 464 9.52 -6.82 0.69
N PHE A 465 9.71 -5.59 1.19
CA PHE A 465 8.66 -4.72 1.70
C PHE A 465 8.78 -3.32 1.08
N GLY A 466 7.81 -2.95 0.26
CA GLY A 466 7.62 -1.58 -0.20
C GLY A 466 6.66 -0.87 0.74
N ILE A 467 7.18 -0.24 1.80
CA ILE A 467 6.37 0.45 2.79
C ILE A 467 5.68 1.62 2.10
N MET A 468 4.34 1.62 2.10
CA MET A 468 3.55 2.72 1.58
C MET A 468 3.21 3.62 2.75
N PRO A 469 3.95 4.73 2.99
CA PRO A 469 3.70 5.58 4.13
C PRO A 469 2.32 6.23 3.98
N TYR A 470 1.34 5.67 4.68
CA TYR A 470 0.09 6.33 4.97
C TYR A 470 0.20 6.90 6.36
N ALA A 471 0.53 8.18 6.42
CA ALA A 471 0.42 8.93 7.64
C ALA A 471 -0.65 9.99 7.40
N PRO A 472 -1.85 9.85 8.00
CA PRO A 472 -2.79 10.93 8.04
C PRO A 472 -2.17 12.03 8.91
N ALA A 473 -1.40 12.90 8.28
CA ALA A 473 -0.89 14.10 8.91
C ALA A 473 -2.01 15.14 8.83
N HIS A 474 -2.55 15.51 9.98
CA HIS A 474 -3.61 16.48 10.10
C HIS A 474 -3.01 17.87 10.27
N ILE A 475 -3.44 18.80 9.44
CA ILE A 475 -3.06 20.20 9.54
C ILE A 475 -4.26 20.97 10.06
N THR A 476 -4.23 21.37 11.33
CA THR A 476 -5.23 22.27 11.90
C THR A 476 -4.80 23.71 11.67
N THR A 477 -5.68 24.53 11.11
CA THR A 477 -5.41 25.94 10.76
C THR A 477 -6.72 26.73 10.76
N ASP A 478 -6.66 28.02 11.09
CA ASP A 478 -7.81 28.93 11.04
C ASP A 478 -8.34 29.16 9.62
N TYR A 479 -7.52 28.81 8.61
CA TYR A 479 -7.81 28.98 7.18
C TYR A 479 -7.72 27.65 6.44
N ASN A 480 -8.61 27.43 5.47
CA ASN A 480 -8.62 26.23 4.63
C ASN A 480 -8.91 26.59 3.16
N ALA A 481 -8.73 25.62 2.27
CA ALA A 481 -8.94 25.82 0.83
C ALA A 481 -10.40 25.66 0.36
N THR A 482 -11.35 25.42 1.28
CA THR A 482 -12.75 25.12 0.96
C THR A 482 -13.67 26.32 1.20
N ASP A 483 -13.81 26.75 2.46
CA ASP A 483 -14.82 27.71 2.91
C ASP A 483 -14.21 28.91 3.64
N LYS A 484 -12.94 28.82 4.08
CA LYS A 484 -12.23 29.90 4.78
C LYS A 484 -10.84 30.15 4.19
N PRO A 485 -10.72 30.58 2.91
CA PRO A 485 -9.43 30.87 2.30
C PRO A 485 -8.72 32.04 2.98
N ALA A 486 -7.41 31.91 3.17
CA ALA A 486 -6.58 33.00 3.68
C ALA A 486 -6.49 34.13 2.65
N GLN A 487 -6.68 35.38 3.11
CA GLN A 487 -6.56 36.55 2.24
C GLN A 487 -5.08 36.84 1.91
N PRO A 488 -4.75 37.46 0.77
CA PRO A 488 -3.38 37.87 0.46
C PRO A 488 -2.76 38.70 1.59
N GLY A 489 -1.55 38.32 2.02
CA GLY A 489 -0.85 38.95 3.16
C GLY A 489 -1.18 38.37 4.53
N THR A 490 -2.11 37.41 4.62
CA THR A 490 -2.40 36.67 5.86
C THR A 490 -1.26 35.72 6.19
N THR A 491 -0.74 35.77 7.41
CA THR A 491 0.19 34.76 7.93
C THR A 491 -0.62 33.62 8.54
N VAL A 492 -0.46 32.42 7.99
CA VAL A 492 -1.12 31.20 8.49
C VAL A 492 -0.12 30.43 9.34
N THR A 493 -0.51 30.06 10.56
CA THR A 493 0.32 29.21 11.45
C THR A 493 -0.35 27.84 11.60
N PRO A 494 -0.07 26.89 10.70
CA PRO A 494 -0.65 25.56 10.78
C PRO A 494 -0.09 24.79 11.99
N THR A 495 -0.97 24.06 12.68
CA THR A 495 -0.56 23.03 13.63
C THR A 495 -0.62 21.68 12.93
N LEU A 496 0.51 21.01 12.86
CA LEU A 496 0.59 19.66 12.31
C LEU A 496 0.48 18.63 13.44
N ARG A 497 -0.40 17.64 13.27
CA ARG A 497 -0.52 16.46 14.14
C ARG A 497 -0.38 15.19 13.30
N GLY A 498 0.31 14.19 13.83
CA GLY A 498 0.66 12.96 13.11
C GLY A 498 2.14 12.91 12.71
N GLN A 499 2.58 11.75 12.20
CA GLN A 499 3.93 11.60 11.67
C GLN A 499 3.97 12.10 10.22
N LEU A 500 4.95 12.92 9.86
CA LEU A 500 5.20 13.20 8.44
C LEU A 500 5.91 12.01 7.82
N SER A 501 5.51 11.66 6.60
CA SER A 501 6.32 10.75 5.78
C SER A 501 7.73 11.31 5.67
N LYS A 502 8.74 10.41 5.73
CA LYS A 502 10.13 10.77 5.44
C LYS A 502 10.37 11.04 3.95
N LEU A 503 9.37 10.77 3.11
CA LEU A 503 9.40 11.07 1.68
C LEU A 503 9.15 12.56 1.44
N PRO A 504 9.81 13.18 0.45
CA PRO A 504 9.46 14.52 -0.01
C PRO A 504 7.99 14.56 -0.45
N SER A 505 7.25 15.60 -0.07
CA SER A 505 5.92 15.86 -0.62
C SER A 505 6.04 16.18 -2.12
N SER A 506 5.31 15.44 -2.96
CA SER A 506 5.25 15.66 -4.40
C SER A 506 4.32 16.79 -4.80
#